data_AF-A0AAE4NLQ7-F1
#
_entry.id   AF-A0AAE4NLQ7-F1
#
_cell.length_a   1.000
_cell.length_b   1.000
_cell.length_c   1.000
_cell.angle_alpha   90.00
_cell.angle_beta   90.00
_cell.angle_gamma   90.00
#
_symmetry.space_group_name_H-M   'P 1'
#
loop_
_entity.id
_entity.type
_entity.pdbx_description
1 polymer ?
#
loop_
_entity_poly.entity_id
_entity_poly.type
_entity_poly.pdbx_seq_one_letter_code
_entity_poly.pdbx_strand_id
1 'polypeptide(L)'
;MTATLTQPEPVTSLDYPDTLLIGDHPANAHDTDADQDVPEAFYTTNAPGNHIGKAGTYTRKTSWFLYRAILPQLDEDVDLSLTSLAKDLGISYHKLLGFLRAHFRMRQLPLVTEVQGQHWILDLTKLRIIDRELNRLDNNPDHLEAIDAALADFLTPTTPNETVPTDADLRRFIRTFIDTHLRPEDKEQQPEPRLRINYNPDNTTTLTLTCDSATATIIARHIDAYTNQTATTAAQGLIDLILEDTHTSVAINTFTTNPDTNLVFHPGAGWINLNHAPTDNTFIRRLNADETDSYTPTTDIRAYTQGRDATCRWPGCTVPATRCQLDHRIEYHLGGPTSPDNLVNLCQHHHNIKTDRRVHYILDPITGTIAWLHRDGTYQLDHPTGPLATHQTHWNHTWAQYLTHQQQRTKSNEGKR
;
A
#
# COMPACT_ATOMS: atom_id res chain seq x y z
N MET A 1 53.21 15.86 21.92
CA MET A 1 52.39 15.09 22.87
C MET A 1 51.87 13.88 22.12
N THR A 2 52.45 12.71 22.39
CA THR A 2 52.11 11.44 21.75
C THR A 2 51.17 10.70 22.72
N ALA A 3 49.92 10.48 22.32
CA ALA A 3 48.95 9.74 23.12
C ALA A 3 48.96 8.28 22.70
N THR A 4 49.39 7.40 23.60
CA THR A 4 49.37 5.94 23.40
C THR A 4 48.02 5.41 23.88
N LEU A 5 47.25 4.80 22.98
CA LEU A 5 46.00 4.10 23.32
C LEU A 5 46.34 2.71 23.86
N THR A 6 45.98 2.45 25.12
CA THR A 6 46.02 1.13 25.73
C THR A 6 44.95 0.24 25.09
N GLN A 7 45.29 -1.00 24.70
CA GLN A 7 44.30 -1.95 24.21
C GLN A 7 43.40 -2.44 25.35
N PRO A 8 42.09 -2.64 25.11
CA PRO A 8 41.21 -3.20 26.12
C PRO A 8 41.54 -4.68 26.37
N GLU A 9 41.52 -5.09 27.63
CA GLU A 9 41.74 -6.48 28.04
C GLU A 9 40.68 -7.43 27.43
N PRO A 10 41.04 -8.69 27.12
CA PRO A 10 40.10 -9.65 26.57
C PRO A 10 39.00 -9.96 27.59
N VAL A 11 37.76 -9.63 27.24
CA VAL A 11 36.59 -9.95 28.04
C VAL A 11 36.49 -11.47 28.17
N THR A 12 36.52 -11.93 29.42
CA THR A 12 36.27 -13.28 29.91
C THR A 12 34.99 -13.87 29.31
N SER A 13 34.98 -15.19 29.12
CA SER A 13 33.89 -15.99 28.55
C SER A 13 32.49 -15.48 28.92
N LEU A 14 31.61 -15.37 27.90
CA LEU A 14 30.17 -15.22 28.10
C LEU A 14 29.67 -16.39 28.96
N ASP A 15 29.50 -16.15 30.25
CA ASP A 15 28.75 -17.00 31.16
C ASP A 15 27.29 -16.95 30.71
N TYR A 16 26.88 -17.91 29.89
CA TYR A 16 25.46 -18.16 29.66
C TYR A 16 24.90 -18.69 30.99
N PRO A 17 23.91 -18.04 31.60
CA PRO A 17 23.29 -18.61 32.79
C PRO A 17 22.71 -19.98 32.40
N ASP A 18 23.01 -21.00 33.22
CA ASP A 18 22.50 -22.39 33.10
C ASP A 18 20.97 -22.48 33.00
N THR A 19 20.25 -21.36 33.10
CA THR A 19 18.81 -21.20 32.88
C THR A 19 18.38 -21.22 31.41
N LEU A 20 19.32 -21.21 30.44
CA LEU A 20 19.02 -21.41 29.00
C LEU A 20 19.22 -22.86 28.54
N LEU A 21 19.90 -23.68 29.33
CA LEU A 21 19.70 -25.11 29.27
C LEU A 21 18.38 -25.38 29.98
N ILE A 22 17.49 -26.14 29.34
CA ILE A 22 16.22 -26.56 29.94
C ILE A 22 16.57 -27.49 31.11
N GLY A 23 16.91 -26.91 32.24
CA GLY A 23 16.92 -27.54 33.54
C GLY A 23 15.47 -27.71 33.95
N ASP A 24 15.09 -28.97 34.13
CA ASP A 24 13.90 -29.48 34.80
C ASP A 24 12.88 -28.41 35.24
N HIS A 25 11.80 -28.33 34.46
CA HIS A 25 10.53 -27.83 34.99
C HIS A 25 10.21 -28.63 36.28
N PRO A 26 9.69 -27.99 37.35
CA PRO A 26 9.59 -28.62 38.64
C PRO A 26 8.68 -29.84 38.52
N ALA A 27 9.16 -30.94 39.09
CA ALA A 27 8.53 -32.25 39.11
C ALA A 27 7.00 -32.19 39.24
N ASN A 28 6.30 -32.44 38.13
CA ASN A 28 5.19 -33.37 38.19
C ASN A 28 5.79 -34.76 38.24
N ALA A 29 6.03 -35.23 39.46
CA ALA A 29 6.20 -36.64 39.74
C ALA A 29 4.91 -37.35 39.28
N HIS A 30 4.93 -37.89 38.05
CA HIS A 30 4.09 -38.95 37.47
C HIS A 30 4.07 -38.88 35.93
N ASP A 31 5.23 -38.69 35.29
CA ASP A 31 5.38 -39.10 33.88
C ASP A 31 6.50 -40.12 33.81
N THR A 32 6.24 -41.24 34.47
CA THR A 32 6.94 -42.50 34.21
C THR A 32 6.78 -42.80 32.73
N ASP A 33 7.88 -42.78 31.99
CA ASP A 33 8.24 -43.64 30.84
C ASP A 33 7.10 -44.54 30.30
N ALA A 34 6.00 -43.91 29.90
CA ALA A 34 4.81 -44.56 29.42
C ALA A 34 4.90 -44.45 27.91
N ASP A 35 5.25 -45.59 27.28
CA ASP A 35 4.80 -46.05 25.96
C ASP A 35 3.91 -45.01 25.24
N GLN A 36 4.50 -43.90 24.80
CA GLN A 36 3.80 -42.93 23.97
C GLN A 36 3.83 -43.56 22.60
N ASP A 37 2.65 -44.03 22.17
CA ASP A 37 2.42 -44.62 20.85
C ASP A 37 3.06 -43.72 19.80
N VAL A 38 4.25 -44.12 19.34
CA VAL A 38 5.06 -43.29 18.46
C VAL A 38 4.34 -43.30 17.12
N PRO A 39 3.95 -42.13 16.58
CA PRO A 39 3.24 -42.09 15.31
C PRO A 39 3.99 -42.86 14.24
N GLU A 40 3.28 -43.59 13.38
CA GLU A 40 3.91 -44.35 12.28
C GLU A 40 4.69 -43.43 11.30
N ALA A 41 4.34 -42.14 11.24
CA ALA A 41 5.07 -41.14 10.47
C ALA A 41 5.24 -39.85 11.29
N PHE A 42 6.46 -39.31 11.29
CA PHE A 42 6.78 -38.07 12.02
C PHE A 42 8.06 -37.43 11.50
N TYR A 43 8.17 -36.11 11.65
CA TYR A 43 9.39 -35.39 11.31
C TYR A 43 10.49 -35.61 12.34
N THR A 44 11.74 -35.57 11.91
CA THR A 44 12.95 -35.57 12.76
C THR A 44 12.87 -34.57 13.93
N THR A 45 12.23 -33.41 13.73
CA THR A 45 12.02 -32.39 14.78
C THR A 45 11.04 -32.82 15.88
N ASN A 46 10.24 -33.85 15.62
CA ASN A 46 9.24 -34.43 16.51
C ASN A 46 9.65 -35.81 17.02
N ALA A 47 10.86 -36.28 16.65
CA ALA A 47 11.35 -37.58 17.05
C ALA A 47 11.38 -37.76 18.57
N PRO A 48 10.95 -38.92 19.11
CA PRO A 48 11.09 -39.23 20.52
C PRO A 48 12.53 -39.03 21.00
N GLY A 49 12.72 -38.39 22.15
CA GLY A 49 14.05 -38.09 22.71
C GLY A 49 14.82 -36.92 22.07
N ASN A 50 14.34 -36.33 20.96
CA ASN A 50 14.99 -35.16 20.34
C ASN A 50 14.68 -33.86 21.12
N HIS A 51 15.44 -33.59 22.18
CA HIS A 51 15.28 -32.40 23.03
C HIS A 51 15.45 -31.07 22.27
N ILE A 52 16.35 -31.00 21.29
CA ILE A 52 16.52 -29.82 20.42
C ILE A 52 15.27 -29.60 19.56
N GLY A 53 14.74 -30.68 18.98
CA GLY A 53 13.50 -30.67 18.20
C GLY A 53 12.29 -30.19 19.03
N LYS A 54 12.19 -30.65 20.29
CA LYS A 54 11.18 -30.19 21.25
C LYS A 54 11.30 -28.68 21.54
N ALA A 55 12.50 -28.17 21.79
CA ALA A 55 12.72 -26.73 22.01
C ALA A 55 12.38 -25.88 20.76
N GLY A 56 12.76 -26.36 19.57
CA GLY A 56 12.37 -25.74 18.31
C GLY A 56 10.85 -25.71 18.11
N THR A 57 10.16 -26.80 18.44
CA THR A 57 8.69 -26.90 18.42
C THR A 57 8.04 -25.92 19.38
N TYR A 58 8.57 -25.80 20.60
CA TYR A 58 8.10 -24.83 21.58
C TYR A 58 8.22 -23.38 21.06
N THR A 59 9.32 -23.05 20.38
CA THR A 59 9.53 -21.72 19.78
C THR A 59 8.51 -21.41 18.69
N ARG A 60 8.21 -22.40 17.82
CA ARG A 60 7.20 -22.27 16.76
C ARG A 60 5.79 -22.13 17.34
N LYS A 61 5.44 -22.91 18.35
CA LYS A 61 4.17 -22.79 19.10
C LYS A 61 4.01 -21.40 19.72
N THR A 62 5.02 -20.94 20.45
CA THR A 62 4.99 -19.63 21.12
C THR A 62 4.81 -18.49 20.10
N SER A 63 5.56 -18.54 19.00
CA SER A 63 5.42 -17.57 17.91
C SER A 63 4.01 -17.60 17.32
N TRP A 64 3.50 -18.79 16.97
CA TRP A 64 2.17 -18.97 16.41
C TRP A 64 1.07 -18.37 17.29
N PHE A 65 1.07 -18.70 18.58
CA PHE A 65 0.04 -18.21 19.51
C PHE A 65 0.15 -16.71 19.75
N LEU A 66 1.37 -16.16 19.85
CA LEU A 66 1.59 -14.72 19.99
C LEU A 66 0.94 -13.96 18.83
N TYR A 67 1.32 -14.26 17.58
CA TYR A 67 0.83 -13.51 16.42
C TYR A 67 -0.65 -13.73 16.16
N ARG A 68 -1.20 -14.90 16.50
CA ARG A 68 -2.64 -15.16 16.44
C ARG A 68 -3.42 -14.33 17.47
N ALA A 69 -2.88 -14.14 18.67
CA ALA A 69 -3.52 -13.39 19.74
C ALA A 69 -3.59 -11.88 19.46
N ILE A 70 -2.60 -11.35 18.72
CA ILE A 70 -2.51 -9.92 18.38
C ILE A 70 -3.04 -9.61 16.97
N LEU A 71 -3.71 -10.56 16.31
CA LEU A 71 -4.30 -10.31 14.99
C LEU A 71 -5.31 -9.15 15.10
N PRO A 72 -5.11 -8.05 14.36
CA PRO A 72 -6.03 -6.93 14.35
C PRO A 72 -7.41 -7.34 13.83
N GLN A 73 -8.45 -6.60 14.22
CA GLN A 73 -9.73 -6.68 13.54
C GLN A 73 -9.61 -6.15 12.10
N LEU A 74 -10.46 -6.66 11.20
CA LEU A 74 -10.33 -6.38 9.77
C LEU A 74 -10.68 -4.93 9.40
N ASP A 75 -11.40 -4.23 10.25
CA ASP A 75 -11.78 -2.83 10.14
C ASP A 75 -10.76 -1.88 10.80
N GLU A 76 -9.79 -2.39 11.55
CA GLU A 76 -8.71 -1.57 12.11
C GLU A 76 -7.77 -1.02 11.01
N ASP A 77 -7.19 0.14 11.29
CA ASP A 77 -6.19 0.81 10.46
C ASP A 77 -4.85 0.05 10.50
N VAL A 78 -4.35 -0.33 9.32
CA VAL A 78 -3.12 -1.14 9.20
C VAL A 78 -1.92 -0.44 9.83
N ASP A 79 -1.75 0.85 9.59
CA ASP A 79 -0.57 1.58 10.01
C ASP A 79 -0.58 1.89 11.50
N LEU A 80 -1.75 2.14 12.08
CA LEU A 80 -1.90 2.33 13.53
C LEU A 80 -1.71 1.01 14.28
N SER A 81 -2.36 -0.09 13.85
CA SER A 81 -2.17 -1.40 14.47
C SER A 81 -0.69 -1.82 14.38
N LEU A 82 -0.06 -1.64 13.21
CA LEU A 82 1.34 -2.02 13.02
C LEU A 82 2.30 -1.12 13.80
N THR A 83 2.10 0.19 13.82
CA THR A 83 2.96 1.12 14.56
C THR A 83 2.96 0.81 16.06
N SER A 84 1.78 0.58 16.64
CA SER A 84 1.67 0.23 18.07
C SER A 84 2.30 -1.13 18.36
N LEU A 85 1.87 -2.17 17.64
CA LEU A 85 2.32 -3.54 17.91
C LEU A 85 3.81 -3.75 17.60
N ALA A 86 4.35 -3.11 16.55
CA ALA A 86 5.76 -3.23 16.19
C ALA A 86 6.66 -2.63 17.29
N LYS A 87 6.24 -1.51 17.87
CA LYS A 87 6.90 -0.88 19.01
C LYS A 87 6.91 -1.81 20.22
N ASP A 88 5.75 -2.36 20.60
CA ASP A 88 5.61 -3.19 21.80
C ASP A 88 6.36 -4.52 21.68
N LEU A 89 6.45 -5.07 20.46
CA LEU A 89 7.17 -6.31 20.17
C LEU A 89 8.68 -6.10 19.91
N GLY A 90 9.13 -4.85 19.77
CA GLY A 90 10.52 -4.54 19.44
C GLY A 90 10.98 -5.08 18.07
N ILE A 91 10.08 -5.15 17.09
CA ILE A 91 10.38 -5.61 15.72
C ILE A 91 10.03 -4.54 14.68
N SER A 92 10.58 -4.64 13.47
CA SER A 92 10.27 -3.68 12.43
C SER A 92 8.83 -3.82 11.92
N TYR A 93 8.23 -2.70 11.53
CA TYR A 93 6.93 -2.63 10.84
C TYR A 93 6.79 -3.68 9.74
N HIS A 94 7.78 -3.74 8.83
CA HIS A 94 7.77 -4.67 7.69
C HIS A 94 7.82 -6.15 8.12
N LYS A 95 8.49 -6.44 9.24
CA LYS A 95 8.59 -7.80 9.78
C LYS A 95 7.26 -8.21 10.41
N LEU A 96 6.66 -7.34 11.22
CA LEU A 96 5.35 -7.57 11.82
C LEU A 96 4.26 -7.72 10.76
N LEU A 97 4.22 -6.83 9.76
CA LEU A 97 3.28 -6.90 8.65
C LEU A 97 3.33 -8.28 7.96
N GLY A 98 4.52 -8.78 7.67
CA GLY A 98 4.69 -10.11 7.09
C GLY A 98 4.14 -11.23 7.99
N PHE A 99 4.32 -11.13 9.30
CA PHE A 99 3.81 -12.13 10.24
C PHE A 99 2.29 -12.08 10.35
N LEU A 100 1.67 -10.90 10.52
CA LEU A 100 0.22 -10.78 10.62
C LEU A 100 -0.48 -11.22 9.33
N ARG A 101 0.05 -10.83 8.16
CA ARG A 101 -0.45 -11.30 6.87
C ARG A 101 -0.41 -12.82 6.74
N ALA A 102 0.70 -13.44 7.14
CA ALA A 102 0.81 -14.88 7.13
C ALA A 102 -0.25 -15.55 8.02
N HIS A 103 -0.54 -15.00 9.19
CA HIS A 103 -1.59 -15.54 10.05
C HIS A 103 -3.01 -15.28 9.52
N PHE A 104 -3.26 -14.15 8.83
CA PHE A 104 -4.50 -13.97 8.07
C PHE A 104 -4.63 -15.00 6.95
N ARG A 105 -3.54 -15.32 6.24
CA ARG A 105 -3.53 -16.38 5.22
C ARG A 105 -3.87 -17.74 5.83
N MET A 106 -3.31 -18.09 6.98
CA MET A 106 -3.61 -19.36 7.64
C MET A 106 -5.09 -19.51 8.01
N ARG A 107 -5.82 -18.41 8.30
CA ARG A 107 -7.29 -18.49 8.50
C ARG A 107 -8.06 -18.93 7.23
N GLN A 108 -7.43 -18.82 6.06
CA GLN A 108 -8.00 -19.23 4.78
C GLN A 108 -7.46 -20.60 4.30
N LEU A 109 -6.61 -21.25 5.11
CA LEU A 109 -5.98 -22.54 4.84
C LEU A 109 -6.24 -23.49 6.02
N PRO A 110 -7.50 -23.92 6.23
CA PRO A 110 -7.86 -24.75 7.37
C PRO A 110 -7.10 -26.09 7.42
N LEU A 111 -6.86 -26.75 6.27
CA LEU A 111 -6.17 -28.04 6.24
C LEU A 111 -4.68 -27.89 6.59
N VAL A 112 -4.00 -26.91 6.01
CA VAL A 112 -2.60 -26.62 6.38
C VAL A 112 -2.48 -26.16 7.84
N THR A 113 -3.48 -25.44 8.35
CA THR A 113 -3.54 -25.04 9.76
C THR A 113 -3.69 -26.24 10.69
N GLU A 114 -4.46 -27.26 10.30
CA GLU A 114 -4.58 -28.51 11.04
C GLU A 114 -3.25 -29.28 11.07
N VAL A 115 -2.58 -29.44 9.93
CA VAL A 115 -1.24 -30.06 9.82
C VAL A 115 -0.24 -29.32 10.70
N GLN A 116 -0.26 -27.99 10.72
CA GLN A 116 0.57 -27.19 11.62
C GLN A 116 0.25 -27.45 13.11
N GLY A 117 -1.04 -27.62 13.46
CA GLY A 117 -1.47 -27.94 14.82
C GLY A 117 -1.04 -29.33 15.30
N GLN A 118 -0.85 -30.26 14.36
CA GLN A 118 -0.38 -31.62 14.63
C GLN A 118 1.15 -31.69 14.71
N HIS A 119 1.85 -31.18 13.70
CA HIS A 119 3.30 -31.40 13.55
C HIS A 119 4.16 -30.22 14.01
N TRP A 120 3.62 -29.00 14.03
CA TRP A 120 4.34 -27.78 14.42
C TRP A 120 5.67 -27.61 13.69
N ILE A 121 5.65 -27.67 12.35
CA ILE A 121 6.84 -27.56 11.50
C ILE A 121 7.00 -26.21 10.81
N LEU A 122 5.93 -25.41 10.73
CA LEU A 122 5.95 -24.10 10.10
C LEU A 122 6.40 -23.05 11.12
N ASP A 123 7.61 -22.52 10.92
CA ASP A 123 8.07 -21.31 11.57
C ASP A 123 7.53 -20.05 10.86
N LEU A 124 7.78 -18.87 11.42
CA LEU A 124 7.32 -17.59 10.84
C LEU A 124 7.87 -17.33 9.43
N THR A 125 9.02 -17.90 9.07
CA THR A 125 9.61 -17.78 7.73
C THR A 125 8.80 -18.60 6.73
N LYS A 126 8.48 -19.85 7.06
CA LYS A 126 7.66 -20.74 6.22
C LYS A 126 6.23 -20.22 6.06
N LEU A 127 5.62 -19.70 7.12
CA LEU A 127 4.31 -19.07 7.04
C LEU A 127 4.32 -17.87 6.07
N ARG A 128 5.37 -17.05 6.11
CA ARG A 128 5.55 -15.93 5.16
C ARG A 128 5.80 -16.39 3.73
N ILE A 129 6.47 -17.53 3.53
CA ILE A 129 6.64 -18.13 2.21
C ILE A 129 5.27 -18.51 1.64
N ILE A 130 4.45 -19.21 2.43
CA ILE A 130 3.09 -19.60 2.04
C ILE A 130 2.28 -18.36 1.65
N ASP A 131 2.18 -17.35 2.53
CA ASP A 131 1.48 -16.11 2.23
C ASP A 131 1.97 -15.43 0.94
N ARG A 132 3.30 -15.32 0.78
CA ARG A 132 3.89 -14.63 -0.36
C ARG A 132 3.60 -15.34 -1.68
N GLU A 133 3.77 -16.66 -1.73
CA GLU A 133 3.58 -17.45 -2.95
C GLU A 133 2.09 -17.58 -3.30
N LEU A 134 1.19 -17.62 -2.31
CA LEU A 134 -0.26 -17.67 -2.55
C LEU A 134 -0.91 -16.34 -2.92
N ASN A 135 -0.23 -15.19 -2.74
CA ASN A 135 -0.74 -13.91 -3.27
C ASN A 135 -0.86 -13.87 -4.79
N ARG A 136 -0.19 -14.81 -5.46
CA ARG A 136 -0.18 -14.98 -6.92
C ARG A 136 -1.51 -15.52 -7.46
N LEU A 137 -2.28 -16.17 -6.59
CA LEU A 137 -3.58 -16.74 -6.93
C LEU A 137 -4.61 -15.65 -7.22
N ASP A 138 -5.56 -16.01 -8.07
CA ASP A 138 -6.76 -15.22 -8.27
C ASP A 138 -7.71 -15.32 -7.07
N ASN A 139 -8.82 -14.59 -7.13
CA ASN A 139 -9.79 -14.57 -6.03
C ASN A 139 -10.77 -15.74 -6.15
N ASN A 140 -10.36 -16.84 -6.81
CA ASN A 140 -11.18 -18.02 -6.95
C ASN A 140 -11.08 -18.87 -5.66
N PRO A 141 -12.17 -19.03 -4.89
CA PRO A 141 -12.16 -19.87 -3.69
C PRO A 141 -11.72 -21.30 -3.98
N ASP A 142 -12.07 -21.85 -5.14
CA ASP A 142 -11.76 -23.23 -5.53
C ASP A 142 -10.25 -23.44 -5.70
N HIS A 143 -9.53 -22.43 -6.20
CA HIS A 143 -8.07 -22.49 -6.31
C HIS A 143 -7.39 -22.47 -4.95
N LEU A 144 -7.96 -21.72 -3.99
CA LEU A 144 -7.43 -21.66 -2.63
C LEU A 144 -7.72 -22.96 -1.86
N GLU A 145 -8.88 -23.56 -2.06
CA GLU A 145 -9.22 -24.87 -1.49
C GLU A 145 -8.33 -25.99 -2.07
N ALA A 146 -8.13 -26.00 -3.40
CA ALA A 146 -7.27 -26.97 -4.06
C ALA A 146 -5.82 -26.92 -3.56
N ILE A 147 -5.26 -25.73 -3.39
CA ILE A 147 -3.89 -25.59 -2.90
C ILE A 147 -3.77 -25.82 -1.38
N ASP A 148 -4.82 -25.55 -0.59
CA ASP A 148 -4.85 -25.89 0.84
C ASP A 148 -4.75 -27.42 1.02
N ALA A 149 -5.57 -28.18 0.29
CA ALA A 149 -5.54 -29.63 0.32
C ALA A 149 -4.17 -30.19 -0.13
N ALA A 150 -3.67 -29.74 -1.29
CA ALA A 150 -2.40 -30.22 -1.82
C ALA A 150 -1.20 -29.86 -0.91
N LEU A 151 -1.21 -28.67 -0.32
CA LEU A 151 -0.15 -28.24 0.58
C LEU A 151 -0.22 -28.96 1.94
N ALA A 152 -1.42 -29.27 2.43
CA ALA A 152 -1.60 -30.07 3.63
C ALA A 152 -1.04 -31.48 3.43
N ASP A 153 -1.35 -32.12 2.30
CA ASP A 153 -0.80 -33.43 1.94
C ASP A 153 0.74 -33.39 1.86
N PHE A 154 1.30 -32.37 1.21
CA PHE A 154 2.75 -32.18 1.10
C PHE A 154 3.47 -31.97 2.44
N LEU A 155 2.78 -31.36 3.41
CA LEU A 155 3.32 -31.06 4.74
C LEU A 155 3.03 -32.14 5.78
N THR A 156 2.35 -33.22 5.38
CA THR A 156 2.06 -34.36 6.25
C THR A 156 3.18 -35.40 6.07
N PRO A 157 3.87 -35.81 7.16
CA PRO A 157 4.92 -36.81 7.05
C PRO A 157 4.32 -38.16 6.64
N THR A 158 5.02 -38.88 5.76
CA THR A 158 4.61 -40.20 5.27
C THR A 158 5.47 -41.32 5.82
N THR A 159 6.63 -40.98 6.40
CA THR A 159 7.57 -41.94 6.98
C THR A 159 8.10 -41.50 8.35
N PRO A 160 8.57 -42.43 9.20
CA PRO A 160 9.26 -42.08 10.43
C PRO A 160 10.54 -41.28 10.18
N ASN A 161 10.84 -40.32 11.06
CA ASN A 161 12.04 -39.47 10.97
C ASN A 161 12.20 -38.74 9.63
N GLU A 162 11.11 -38.29 9.03
CA GLU A 162 11.16 -37.50 7.80
C GLU A 162 11.84 -36.15 8.05
N THR A 163 12.55 -35.61 7.06
CA THR A 163 13.13 -34.28 7.19
C THR A 163 12.06 -33.24 6.90
N VAL A 164 11.96 -32.20 7.74
CA VAL A 164 11.03 -31.09 7.50
C VAL A 164 11.35 -30.45 6.14
N PRO A 165 10.35 -30.24 5.26
CA PRO A 165 10.56 -29.59 3.98
C PRO A 165 11.29 -28.26 4.14
N THR A 166 12.30 -28.03 3.31
CA THR A 166 13.06 -26.79 3.36
C THR A 166 12.23 -25.62 2.81
N ASP A 167 12.67 -24.39 3.09
CA ASP A 167 12.08 -23.18 2.51
C ASP A 167 12.07 -23.22 0.97
N ALA A 168 13.05 -23.89 0.35
CA ALA A 168 13.14 -24.05 -1.09
C ALA A 168 12.15 -25.11 -1.62
N ASP A 169 11.97 -26.21 -0.89
CA ASP A 169 11.00 -27.26 -1.24
C ASP A 169 9.58 -26.72 -1.17
N LEU A 170 9.27 -25.98 -0.10
CA LEU A 170 7.98 -25.33 0.09
C LEU A 170 7.66 -24.33 -1.04
N ARG A 171 8.59 -23.44 -1.41
CA ARG A 171 8.40 -22.53 -2.55
C ARG A 171 8.21 -23.28 -3.86
N ARG A 172 9.02 -24.31 -4.10
CA ARG A 172 8.98 -25.08 -5.34
C ARG A 172 7.65 -25.78 -5.48
N PHE A 173 7.19 -26.45 -4.42
CA PHE A 173 5.90 -27.12 -4.40
C PHE A 173 4.75 -26.17 -4.75
N ILE A 174 4.64 -25.06 -4.01
CA ILE A 174 3.55 -24.09 -4.21
C ILE A 174 3.58 -23.52 -5.62
N ARG A 175 4.75 -23.11 -6.12
CA ARG A 175 4.88 -22.55 -7.48
C ARG A 175 4.52 -23.56 -8.55
N THR A 176 5.06 -24.76 -8.49
CA THR A 176 4.75 -25.82 -9.45
C THR A 176 3.26 -26.14 -9.47
N PHE A 177 2.62 -26.22 -8.30
CA PHE A 177 1.19 -26.48 -8.22
C PHE A 177 0.36 -25.37 -8.87
N ILE A 178 0.66 -24.10 -8.55
CA ILE A 178 0.00 -22.95 -9.16
C ILE A 178 0.19 -22.95 -10.68
N ASP A 179 1.44 -23.10 -11.13
CA ASP A 179 1.79 -22.98 -12.53
C ASP A 179 1.23 -24.15 -13.37
N THR A 180 1.04 -25.34 -12.78
CA THR A 180 0.56 -26.54 -13.49
C THR A 180 -0.95 -26.74 -13.41
N HIS A 181 -1.59 -26.35 -12.31
CA HIS A 181 -2.98 -26.70 -12.03
C HIS A 181 -3.92 -25.49 -11.95
N LEU A 182 -3.41 -24.27 -11.76
CA LEU A 182 -4.23 -23.10 -11.44
C LEU A 182 -4.07 -21.92 -12.40
N ARG A 183 -3.16 -21.99 -13.39
CA ARG A 183 -3.05 -20.98 -14.45
C ARG A 183 -3.95 -21.35 -15.65
N PRO A 184 -4.81 -20.44 -16.14
CA PRO A 184 -5.48 -20.66 -17.42
C PRO A 184 -4.46 -20.61 -18.57
N GLU A 185 -4.53 -21.55 -19.51
CA GLU A 185 -3.75 -21.54 -20.74
C GLU A 185 -4.07 -20.28 -21.57
N ASP A 186 -3.03 -19.51 -21.90
CA ASP A 186 -2.94 -18.45 -22.93
C ASP A 186 -3.95 -17.27 -22.91
N LYS A 187 -3.42 -16.04 -22.69
CA LYS A 187 -3.71 -14.80 -23.48
C LYS A 187 -3.07 -13.54 -22.87
N GLU A 188 -1.96 -13.08 -23.44
CA GLU A 188 -1.60 -11.66 -23.39
C GLU A 188 -2.50 -10.93 -24.40
N GLN A 189 -3.60 -10.35 -23.92
CA GLN A 189 -4.58 -9.67 -24.78
C GLN A 189 -4.23 -8.19 -24.96
N GLN A 190 -3.92 -7.81 -26.19
CA GLN A 190 -3.92 -6.42 -26.67
C GLN A 190 -5.30 -5.78 -26.40
N PRO A 191 -5.40 -4.63 -25.72
CA PRO A 191 -6.65 -3.89 -25.70
C PRO A 191 -6.84 -3.26 -27.08
N GLU A 192 -7.67 -3.88 -27.93
CA GLU A 192 -8.07 -3.26 -29.19
C GLU A 192 -8.79 -1.94 -28.90
N PRO A 193 -8.41 -0.83 -29.55
CA PRO A 193 -9.07 0.44 -29.35
C PRO A 193 -10.52 0.33 -29.80
N ARG A 194 -11.45 0.67 -28.92
CA ARG A 194 -12.89 0.54 -29.15
C ARG A 194 -13.60 1.84 -28.89
N LEU A 195 -14.37 2.30 -29.86
CA LEU A 195 -15.24 3.46 -29.71
C LEU A 195 -16.70 2.99 -29.70
N ARG A 196 -17.44 3.35 -28.65
CA ARG A 196 -18.88 3.14 -28.55
C ARG A 196 -19.60 4.47 -28.52
N ILE A 197 -20.70 4.58 -29.26
CA ILE A 197 -21.55 5.77 -29.32
C ILE A 197 -22.97 5.34 -28.94
N ASN A 198 -23.51 5.90 -27.85
CA ASN A 198 -24.87 5.63 -27.41
C ASN A 198 -25.71 6.90 -27.51
N TYR A 199 -26.80 6.85 -28.27
CA TYR A 199 -27.75 7.95 -28.42
C TYR A 199 -28.83 7.84 -27.35
N ASN A 200 -29.03 8.91 -26.58
CA ASN A 200 -29.95 8.92 -25.44
C ASN A 200 -31.29 9.57 -25.85
N PRO A 201 -32.41 9.22 -25.17
CA PRO A 201 -33.74 9.77 -25.49
C PRO A 201 -33.90 11.27 -25.22
N ASP A 202 -33.03 11.86 -24.40
CA ASP A 202 -33.01 13.29 -24.08
C ASP A 202 -32.24 14.13 -25.12
N ASN A 203 -32.02 13.57 -26.32
CA ASN A 203 -31.30 14.16 -27.43
C ASN A 203 -29.81 14.46 -27.13
N THR A 204 -29.24 13.78 -26.13
CA THR A 204 -27.79 13.75 -25.90
C THR A 204 -27.19 12.46 -26.48
N THR A 205 -25.89 12.46 -26.74
CA THR A 205 -25.15 11.28 -27.21
C THR A 205 -23.88 11.12 -26.40
N THR A 206 -23.58 9.91 -25.96
CA THR A 206 -22.38 9.60 -25.20
C THR A 206 -21.40 8.81 -26.08
N LEU A 207 -20.20 9.36 -26.27
CA LEU A 207 -19.06 8.64 -26.85
C LEU A 207 -18.20 8.06 -25.73
N THR A 208 -17.77 6.81 -25.89
CA THR A 208 -16.84 6.13 -24.98
C THR A 208 -15.72 5.49 -25.77
N LEU A 209 -14.50 6.00 -25.59
CA LEU A 209 -13.27 5.44 -26.16
C LEU A 209 -12.58 4.57 -25.11
N THR A 210 -12.21 3.36 -25.50
CA THR A 210 -11.29 2.48 -24.77
C THR A 210 -10.02 2.34 -25.60
N CYS A 211 -8.87 2.62 -25.03
CA CYS A 211 -7.55 2.45 -25.64
C CYS A 211 -6.50 2.19 -24.56
N ASP A 212 -5.25 1.97 -24.96
CA ASP A 212 -4.17 1.83 -24.00
C ASP A 212 -3.93 3.14 -23.22
N SER A 213 -3.38 2.99 -22.01
CA SER A 213 -3.22 4.10 -21.07
C SER A 213 -2.24 5.18 -21.56
N ALA A 214 -1.28 4.84 -22.43
CA ALA A 214 -0.35 5.82 -22.96
C ALA A 214 -1.07 6.72 -23.99
N THR A 215 -1.82 6.12 -24.91
CA THR A 215 -2.67 6.84 -25.88
C THR A 215 -3.72 7.71 -25.19
N ALA A 216 -4.43 7.18 -24.19
CA ALA A 216 -5.43 7.94 -23.42
C ALA A 216 -4.83 9.17 -22.74
N THR A 217 -3.60 9.03 -22.21
CA THR A 217 -2.88 10.13 -21.56
C THR A 217 -2.51 11.24 -22.56
N ILE A 218 -2.08 10.87 -23.76
CA ILE A 218 -1.74 11.82 -24.83
C ILE A 218 -2.99 12.60 -25.26
N ILE A 219 -4.09 11.91 -25.54
CA ILE A 219 -5.37 12.53 -25.90
C ILE A 219 -5.81 13.53 -24.82
N ALA A 220 -5.77 13.13 -23.54
CA ALA A 220 -6.13 14.00 -22.43
C ALA A 220 -5.28 15.28 -22.37
N ARG A 221 -3.97 15.17 -22.66
CA ARG A 221 -3.09 16.34 -22.69
C ARG A 221 -3.39 17.26 -23.86
N HIS A 222 -3.68 16.74 -25.05
CA HIS A 222 -4.07 17.57 -26.19
C HIS A 222 -5.32 18.39 -25.86
N ILE A 223 -6.32 17.76 -25.24
CA ILE A 223 -7.54 18.43 -24.75
C ILE A 223 -7.18 19.54 -23.76
N ASP A 224 -6.38 19.23 -22.75
CA ASP A 224 -5.97 20.23 -21.75
C ASP A 224 -5.17 21.38 -22.39
N ALA A 225 -4.29 21.10 -23.35
CA ALA A 225 -3.49 22.13 -24.01
C ALA A 225 -4.35 23.05 -24.88
N TYR A 226 -5.30 22.49 -25.62
CA TYR A 226 -6.24 23.26 -26.44
C TYR A 226 -7.14 24.13 -25.57
N THR A 227 -7.79 23.53 -24.56
CA THR A 227 -8.72 24.24 -23.67
C THR A 227 -8.06 25.35 -22.88
N ASN A 228 -6.78 25.21 -22.52
CA ASN A 228 -6.03 26.28 -21.86
C ASN A 228 -5.75 27.48 -22.78
N GLN A 229 -5.73 27.31 -24.10
CA GLN A 229 -5.53 28.40 -25.06
C GLN A 229 -6.85 29.09 -25.42
N THR A 230 -7.94 28.32 -25.49
CA THR A 230 -9.24 28.79 -25.98
C THR A 230 -10.26 29.06 -24.86
N ALA A 231 -9.89 28.75 -23.61
CA ALA A 231 -10.74 28.87 -22.42
C ALA A 231 -12.07 28.08 -22.51
N THR A 232 -12.09 26.97 -23.24
CA THR A 232 -13.25 26.09 -23.39
C THR A 232 -13.25 24.95 -22.36
N THR A 233 -14.36 24.22 -22.26
CA THR A 233 -14.44 23.03 -21.37
C THR A 233 -13.70 21.84 -21.97
N ALA A 234 -13.23 20.89 -21.17
CA ALA A 234 -12.59 19.67 -21.67
C ALA A 234 -13.45 18.91 -22.71
N ALA A 235 -14.77 18.84 -22.49
CA ALA A 235 -15.68 18.23 -23.46
C ALA A 235 -15.72 19.03 -24.77
N GLN A 236 -15.80 20.35 -24.68
CA GLN A 236 -15.80 21.21 -25.87
C GLN A 236 -14.46 21.19 -26.58
N GLY A 237 -13.33 21.28 -25.87
CA GLY A 237 -12.01 21.19 -26.46
C GLY A 237 -11.70 19.84 -27.09
N LEU A 238 -12.25 18.74 -26.58
CA LEU A 238 -12.19 17.45 -27.27
C LEU A 238 -13.02 17.45 -28.56
N ILE A 239 -14.21 18.05 -28.55
CA ILE A 239 -15.03 18.21 -29.75
C ILE A 239 -14.28 19.05 -30.79
N ASP A 240 -13.70 20.18 -30.37
CA ASP A 240 -12.99 21.09 -31.25
C ASP A 240 -11.72 20.43 -31.82
N LEU A 241 -10.93 19.72 -31.01
CA LEU A 241 -9.77 18.95 -31.50
C LEU A 241 -10.11 17.85 -32.50
N ILE A 242 -11.31 17.27 -32.40
CA ILE A 242 -11.76 16.21 -33.32
C ILE A 242 -12.34 16.81 -34.61
N LEU A 243 -13.03 17.94 -34.52
CA LEU A 243 -13.78 18.54 -35.64
C LEU A 243 -13.02 19.64 -36.38
N GLU A 244 -12.04 20.27 -35.73
CA GLU A 244 -11.20 21.31 -36.30
C GLU A 244 -9.79 20.77 -36.56
N ASP A 245 -9.22 21.08 -37.74
CA ASP A 245 -7.86 20.69 -38.11
C ASP A 245 -6.84 21.50 -37.30
N THR A 246 -6.58 21.03 -36.08
CA THR A 246 -5.84 21.75 -35.05
C THR A 246 -4.66 20.92 -34.58
N HIS A 247 -3.47 21.53 -34.55
CA HIS A 247 -2.25 20.88 -34.09
C HIS A 247 -1.86 21.44 -32.72
N THR A 248 -2.05 20.64 -31.68
CA THR A 248 -1.54 20.94 -30.33
C THR A 248 -0.32 20.06 -30.05
N SER A 249 0.75 20.64 -29.50
CA SER A 249 1.90 19.87 -29.04
C SER A 249 1.88 19.80 -27.53
N VAL A 250 2.12 18.62 -26.96
CA VAL A 250 2.04 18.38 -25.52
C VAL A 250 3.25 17.63 -25.02
N ALA A 251 3.81 18.11 -23.90
CA ALA A 251 4.90 17.43 -23.22
C ALA A 251 4.33 16.49 -22.15
N ILE A 252 4.78 15.23 -22.17
CA ILE A 252 4.43 14.24 -21.16
C ILE A 252 5.68 13.90 -20.37
N ASN A 253 5.64 14.15 -19.07
CA ASN A 253 6.72 13.78 -18.17
C ASN A 253 6.50 12.34 -17.70
N THR A 254 7.47 11.48 -18.00
CA THR A 254 7.48 10.09 -17.57
C THR A 254 8.75 9.79 -16.79
N PHE A 255 8.69 8.79 -15.92
CA PHE A 255 9.77 8.48 -14.98
C PHE A 255 10.18 7.01 -15.12
N THR A 256 11.47 6.72 -15.29
CA THR A 256 11.97 5.35 -15.29
C THR A 256 13.26 5.25 -14.47
N THR A 257 13.49 4.08 -13.88
CA THR A 257 14.75 3.74 -13.20
C THR A 257 15.71 2.97 -14.12
N ASN A 258 15.27 2.60 -15.32
CA ASN A 258 16.09 1.96 -16.34
C ASN A 258 15.90 2.74 -17.65
N PRO A 259 16.93 3.44 -18.15
CA PRO A 259 16.81 4.26 -19.36
C PRO A 259 16.63 3.43 -20.64
N ASP A 260 16.94 2.12 -20.62
CA ASP A 260 16.85 1.23 -21.77
C ASP A 260 15.49 0.51 -21.89
N THR A 261 14.49 0.88 -21.07
CA THR A 261 13.12 0.34 -21.16
C THR A 261 12.10 1.41 -21.51
N ASN A 262 11.15 1.03 -22.35
CA ASN A 262 9.97 1.85 -22.65
C ASN A 262 8.88 1.72 -21.58
N LEU A 263 9.11 0.94 -20.52
CA LEU A 263 8.22 0.88 -19.36
C LEU A 263 8.53 2.04 -18.40
N VAL A 264 7.64 3.02 -18.34
CA VAL A 264 7.81 4.25 -17.55
C VAL A 264 6.61 4.46 -16.63
N PHE A 265 6.81 5.17 -15.54
CA PHE A 265 5.75 5.58 -14.64
C PHE A 265 5.25 6.97 -15.04
N HIS A 266 3.94 7.11 -15.22
CA HIS A 266 3.26 8.39 -15.44
C HIS A 266 2.33 8.69 -14.24
N PRO A 267 2.44 9.84 -13.56
CA PRO A 267 1.74 10.11 -12.29
C PRO A 267 0.20 9.98 -12.34
N GLY A 268 -0.41 10.20 -13.51
CA GLY A 268 -1.86 10.07 -13.69
C GLY A 268 -2.33 8.70 -14.20
N ALA A 269 -1.43 7.85 -14.69
CA ALA A 269 -1.78 6.60 -15.40
C ALA A 269 -1.06 5.35 -14.87
N GLY A 270 -0.13 5.50 -13.93
CA GLY A 270 0.66 4.39 -13.39
C GLY A 270 1.80 3.94 -14.33
N TRP A 271 2.18 2.67 -14.27
CA TRP A 271 3.21 2.10 -15.14
C TRP A 271 2.66 1.88 -16.54
N ILE A 272 3.13 2.68 -17.49
CA ILE A 272 2.73 2.65 -18.90
C ILE A 272 3.91 2.22 -19.77
N ASN A 273 3.62 1.56 -20.89
CA ASN A 273 4.64 1.20 -21.86
C ASN A 273 4.56 2.17 -23.06
N LEU A 274 5.67 2.87 -23.34
CA LEU A 274 5.79 3.88 -24.41
C LEU A 274 6.09 3.29 -25.79
N ASN A 275 6.26 1.97 -25.94
CA ASN A 275 6.61 1.29 -27.20
C ASN A 275 5.81 1.77 -28.43
N HIS A 276 4.59 2.25 -28.21
CA HIS A 276 3.65 2.63 -29.27
C HIS A 276 3.03 4.03 -29.04
N ALA A 277 3.53 4.79 -28.07
CA ALA A 277 3.04 6.14 -27.79
C ALA A 277 3.64 7.11 -28.83
N PRO A 278 2.86 8.04 -29.43
CA PRO A 278 3.41 9.04 -30.35
C PRO A 278 4.24 10.08 -29.55
N THR A 279 5.54 9.84 -29.43
CA THR A 279 6.46 10.65 -28.59
C THR A 279 7.60 11.24 -29.42
N ASP A 280 7.39 12.42 -30.00
CA ASP A 280 8.48 13.21 -30.59
C ASP A 280 8.97 14.27 -29.57
N ASN A 281 10.28 14.32 -29.30
CA ASN A 281 11.04 15.27 -28.42
C ASN A 281 10.66 15.34 -26.91
N THR A 282 11.45 14.72 -26.01
CA THR A 282 11.22 14.69 -24.53
C THR A 282 12.37 15.28 -23.67
N PHE A 283 12.07 15.88 -22.48
CA PHE A 283 13.02 16.28 -21.40
C PHE A 283 12.36 16.43 -19.98
N ILE A 284 13.12 16.62 -18.87
CA ILE A 284 12.70 16.47 -17.42
C ILE A 284 12.74 17.80 -16.59
N ARG A 285 11.82 18.05 -15.60
CA ARG A 285 11.82 19.21 -14.62
C ARG A 285 11.36 18.89 -13.16
N ARG A 286 11.77 19.71 -12.15
CA ARG A 286 11.43 19.67 -10.69
C ARG A 286 10.63 20.92 -10.22
N LEU A 287 9.66 20.79 -9.30
CA LEU A 287 8.82 21.88 -8.75
C LEU A 287 9.46 22.59 -7.54
N ASN A 288 9.29 23.92 -7.43
CA ASN A 288 9.73 24.74 -6.29
C ASN A 288 8.60 25.69 -5.86
N ALA A 289 8.01 25.47 -4.68
CA ALA A 289 6.85 26.21 -4.17
C ALA A 289 7.20 27.14 -2.98
N ASP A 290 8.24 27.94 -3.14
CA ASP A 290 8.67 28.92 -2.14
C ASP A 290 7.71 30.12 -2.07
N GLU A 291 7.71 30.83 -0.94
CA GLU A 291 6.97 32.08 -0.74
C GLU A 291 7.26 33.12 -1.84
N THR A 292 6.29 33.97 -2.14
CA THR A 292 6.44 35.08 -3.08
C THR A 292 6.01 36.42 -2.48
N ASP A 293 6.74 37.48 -2.85
CA ASP A 293 6.42 38.88 -2.51
C ASP A 293 5.21 39.45 -3.28
N SER A 294 4.57 38.63 -4.13
CA SER A 294 3.40 39.01 -4.92
C SER A 294 2.11 38.66 -4.17
N TYR A 295 1.08 39.51 -4.31
CA TYR A 295 -0.28 39.14 -3.88
C TYR A 295 -0.81 37.92 -4.64
N THR A 296 -0.43 37.76 -5.91
CA THR A 296 -0.87 36.66 -6.77
C THR A 296 0.04 35.43 -6.59
N PRO A 297 -0.49 34.27 -6.18
CA PRO A 297 0.28 33.03 -6.05
C PRO A 297 0.88 32.55 -7.38
N THR A 298 2.09 31.99 -7.36
CA THR A 298 2.74 31.38 -8.53
C THR A 298 2.02 30.09 -8.96
N THR A 299 2.34 29.60 -10.16
CA THR A 299 1.82 28.31 -10.65
C THR A 299 2.18 27.14 -9.72
N ASP A 300 3.40 27.17 -9.16
CA ASP A 300 3.90 26.11 -8.28
C ASP A 300 3.22 26.19 -6.89
N ILE A 301 3.01 27.39 -6.31
CA ILE A 301 2.25 27.59 -5.06
C ILE A 301 0.78 27.16 -5.24
N ARG A 302 0.16 27.52 -6.37
CA ARG A 302 -1.22 27.14 -6.68
C ARG A 302 -1.37 25.62 -6.83
N ALA A 303 -0.47 24.99 -7.59
CA ALA A 303 -0.48 23.54 -7.76
C ALA A 303 -0.28 22.82 -6.43
N TYR A 304 0.63 23.32 -5.58
CA TYR A 304 0.87 22.77 -4.24
C TYR A 304 -0.35 22.89 -3.32
N THR A 305 -0.92 24.09 -3.18
CA THR A 305 -2.08 24.34 -2.29
C THR A 305 -3.33 23.57 -2.72
N GLN A 306 -3.59 23.44 -4.03
CA GLN A 306 -4.67 22.60 -4.55
C GLN A 306 -4.42 21.11 -4.29
N GLY A 307 -3.17 20.65 -4.46
CA GLY A 307 -2.76 19.29 -4.13
C GLY A 307 -2.81 18.98 -2.63
N ARG A 308 -2.67 19.98 -1.75
CA ARG A 308 -2.83 19.81 -0.30
C ARG A 308 -4.29 19.75 0.12
N ASP A 309 -5.12 20.67 -0.38
CA ASP A 309 -6.48 20.85 0.13
C ASP A 309 -7.51 19.91 -0.49
N ALA A 310 -7.36 19.59 -1.80
CA ALA A 310 -8.28 18.83 -2.66
C ALA A 310 -9.72 19.37 -2.80
N THR A 311 -10.34 19.85 -1.72
CA THR A 311 -11.67 20.46 -1.69
C THR A 311 -11.67 21.75 -0.88
N CYS A 312 -12.79 22.47 -0.88
CA CYS A 312 -13.03 23.65 -0.07
C CYS A 312 -12.85 23.31 1.42
N ARG A 313 -12.04 24.11 2.11
CA ARG A 313 -11.63 23.86 3.50
C ARG A 313 -12.66 24.27 4.56
N TRP A 314 -13.92 24.48 4.15
CA TRP A 314 -15.03 24.65 5.09
C TRP A 314 -15.55 23.27 5.51
N PRO A 315 -15.83 23.01 6.80
CA PRO A 315 -16.21 21.69 7.29
C PRO A 315 -17.38 21.08 6.49
N GLY A 316 -17.14 19.93 5.86
CA GLY A 316 -18.13 19.19 5.08
C GLY A 316 -18.42 19.74 3.67
N CYS A 317 -17.70 20.76 3.21
CA CYS A 317 -17.87 21.29 1.85
C CYS A 317 -17.07 20.46 0.84
N THR A 318 -17.73 19.95 -0.21
CA THR A 318 -17.10 19.05 -1.20
C THR A 318 -16.72 19.74 -2.51
N VAL A 319 -16.77 21.08 -2.57
CA VAL A 319 -16.41 21.82 -3.80
C VAL A 319 -14.92 21.60 -4.11
N PRO A 320 -14.54 21.14 -5.33
CA PRO A 320 -13.14 20.88 -5.65
C PRO A 320 -12.25 22.13 -5.51
N ALA A 321 -11.02 21.97 -5.02
CA ALA A 321 -10.04 23.06 -4.84
C ALA A 321 -9.73 23.78 -6.16
N THR A 322 -9.83 23.10 -7.31
CA THR A 322 -9.68 23.71 -8.64
C THR A 322 -10.75 24.74 -8.98
N ARG A 323 -11.91 24.69 -8.30
CA ARG A 323 -12.99 25.69 -8.39
C ARG A 323 -13.06 26.61 -7.18
N CYS A 324 -12.06 26.55 -6.31
CA CYS A 324 -11.95 27.40 -5.13
C CYS A 324 -11.03 28.59 -5.40
N GLN A 325 -11.23 29.64 -4.62
CA GLN A 325 -10.30 30.75 -4.53
C GLN A 325 -9.26 30.43 -3.46
N LEU A 326 -8.01 30.81 -3.72
CA LEU A 326 -6.97 30.80 -2.69
C LEU A 326 -7.17 32.04 -1.83
N ASP A 327 -7.43 31.81 -0.56
CA ASP A 327 -7.75 32.82 0.42
C ASP A 327 -6.65 32.92 1.48
N HIS A 328 -6.20 34.13 1.76
CA HIS A 328 -5.19 34.39 2.79
C HIS A 328 -5.81 34.34 4.18
N ARG A 329 -5.22 33.53 5.07
CA ARG A 329 -5.60 33.49 6.49
C ARG A 329 -5.27 34.79 7.18
N ILE A 330 -4.01 35.23 7.10
CA ILE A 330 -3.60 36.59 7.43
C ILE A 330 -3.71 37.38 6.13
N GLU A 331 -4.63 38.34 6.09
CA GLU A 331 -4.87 39.14 4.89
C GLU A 331 -3.57 39.81 4.41
N TYR A 332 -3.32 39.76 3.10
CA TYR A 332 -2.07 40.27 2.51
C TYR A 332 -1.79 41.74 2.86
N HIS A 333 -2.82 42.58 2.87
CA HIS A 333 -2.68 44.00 3.22
C HIS A 333 -2.37 44.26 4.71
N LEU A 334 -2.53 43.24 5.55
CA LEU A 334 -2.12 43.25 6.96
C LEU A 334 -0.73 42.63 7.16
N GLY A 335 0.00 42.35 6.08
CA GLY A 335 1.36 41.79 6.09
C GLY A 335 1.43 40.27 6.06
N GLY A 336 0.35 39.58 5.69
CA GLY A 336 0.38 38.12 5.51
C GLY A 336 1.12 37.69 4.23
N PRO A 337 2.04 36.71 4.30
CA PRO A 337 2.78 36.26 3.13
C PRO A 337 1.91 35.50 2.14
N THR A 338 2.27 35.54 0.85
CA THR A 338 1.67 34.65 -0.15
C THR A 338 2.49 33.36 -0.19
N SER A 339 2.13 32.44 0.70
CA SER A 339 2.77 31.14 0.84
C SER A 339 1.72 30.04 1.03
N PRO A 340 2.06 28.77 0.77
CA PRO A 340 1.16 27.65 1.07
C PRO A 340 0.63 27.66 2.51
N ASP A 341 1.46 28.05 3.46
CA ASP A 341 1.15 28.03 4.90
C ASP A 341 0.15 29.11 5.32
N ASN A 342 -0.07 30.13 4.48
CA ASN A 342 -1.01 31.21 4.74
C ASN A 342 -2.22 31.20 3.77
N LEU A 343 -2.24 30.30 2.79
CA LEU A 343 -3.31 30.19 1.80
C LEU A 343 -4.17 28.93 2.01
N VAL A 344 -5.48 29.05 1.83
CA VAL A 344 -6.42 27.92 1.85
C VAL A 344 -7.41 28.00 0.70
N ASN A 345 -7.88 26.86 0.22
CA ASN A 345 -8.91 26.82 -0.82
C ASN A 345 -10.32 26.99 -0.22
N LEU A 346 -11.03 28.06 -0.60
CA LEU A 346 -12.44 28.26 -0.25
C LEU A 346 -13.31 28.45 -1.50
N CYS A 347 -14.48 27.82 -1.52
CA CYS A 347 -15.47 28.11 -2.55
C CYS A 347 -16.04 29.51 -2.35
N GLN A 348 -16.58 30.12 -3.41
CA GLN A 348 -17.09 31.50 -3.36
C GLN A 348 -18.07 31.74 -2.20
N HIS A 349 -18.94 30.78 -1.91
CA HIS A 349 -19.91 30.88 -0.82
C HIS A 349 -19.23 31.02 0.56
N HIS A 350 -18.30 30.12 0.89
CA HIS A 350 -17.61 30.12 2.18
C HIS A 350 -16.53 31.19 2.28
N HIS A 351 -15.91 31.56 1.15
CA HIS A 351 -15.08 32.75 1.07
C HIS A 351 -15.88 33.99 1.51
N ASN A 352 -17.09 34.20 0.97
CA ASN A 352 -17.94 35.33 1.36
C ASN A 352 -18.32 35.30 2.85
N ILE A 353 -18.59 34.12 3.42
CA ILE A 353 -18.88 33.98 4.85
C ILE A 353 -17.69 34.45 5.72
N LYS A 354 -16.46 34.12 5.31
CA LYS A 354 -15.23 34.60 5.96
C LYS A 354 -15.03 36.10 5.75
N THR A 355 -15.22 36.61 4.53
CA THR A 355 -15.12 38.05 4.21
C THR A 355 -16.11 38.88 5.02
N ASP A 356 -17.34 38.39 5.23
CA ASP A 356 -18.37 39.04 6.04
C ASP A 356 -18.09 38.98 7.56
N ARG A 357 -16.94 38.40 7.96
CA ARG A 357 -16.49 38.27 9.35
C ARG A 357 -17.52 37.59 10.26
N ARG A 358 -18.28 36.65 9.70
CA ARG A 358 -19.22 35.80 10.42
C ARG A 358 -18.50 34.66 11.16
N VAL A 359 -17.31 34.32 10.70
CA VAL A 359 -16.40 33.34 11.30
C VAL A 359 -14.98 33.88 11.32
N HIS A 360 -14.15 33.28 12.18
CA HIS A 360 -12.69 33.40 12.11
C HIS A 360 -12.10 32.00 12.02
N TYR A 361 -10.87 31.86 11.53
CA TYR A 361 -10.22 30.55 11.58
C TYR A 361 -8.74 30.62 11.92
N ILE A 362 -8.28 29.56 12.57
CA ILE A 362 -6.87 29.32 12.88
C ILE A 362 -6.41 28.18 11.97
N LEU A 363 -5.36 28.41 11.18
CA LEU A 363 -4.71 27.40 10.36
C LEU A 363 -3.40 26.99 11.03
N ASP A 364 -3.23 25.69 11.26
CA ASP A 364 -1.95 25.11 11.63
C ASP A 364 -1.07 24.99 10.37
N PRO A 365 0.07 25.69 10.29
CA PRO A 365 0.91 25.69 9.09
C PRO A 365 1.60 24.34 8.84
N ILE A 366 1.73 23.48 9.86
CA ILE A 366 2.40 22.19 9.73
C ILE A 366 1.41 21.14 9.24
N THR A 367 0.26 21.03 9.90
CA THR A 367 -0.72 19.97 9.62
C THR A 367 -1.74 20.35 8.55
N GLY A 368 -1.85 21.66 8.27
CA GLY A 368 -2.89 22.24 7.44
C GLY A 368 -4.29 22.16 8.04
N THR A 369 -4.43 21.74 9.30
CA THR A 369 -5.71 21.68 10.03
C THR A 369 -6.25 23.09 10.28
N ILE A 370 -7.56 23.26 10.10
CA ILE A 370 -8.25 24.52 10.35
C ILE A 370 -9.24 24.36 11.51
N ALA A 371 -9.15 25.25 12.49
CA ALA A 371 -10.21 25.45 13.48
C ALA A 371 -11.07 26.66 13.07
N TRP A 372 -12.30 26.41 12.68
CA TRP A 372 -13.31 27.41 12.36
C TRP A 372 -14.03 27.84 13.63
N LEU A 373 -13.92 29.12 13.98
CA LEU A 373 -14.48 29.73 15.19
C LEU A 373 -15.72 30.55 14.84
N HIS A 374 -16.84 30.21 15.46
CA HIS A 374 -18.13 30.85 15.20
C HIS A 374 -18.45 31.92 16.25
N ARG A 375 -19.31 32.88 15.91
CA ARG A 375 -19.66 34.02 16.80
C ARG A 375 -20.35 33.60 18.10
N ASP A 376 -21.06 32.47 18.09
CA ASP A 376 -21.75 31.91 19.26
C ASP A 376 -20.80 31.19 20.23
N GLY A 377 -19.49 31.17 19.95
CA GLY A 377 -18.47 30.52 20.77
C GLY A 377 -18.26 29.04 20.44
N THR A 378 -18.99 28.48 19.49
CA THR A 378 -18.74 27.12 18.99
C THR A 378 -17.57 27.08 18.00
N TYR A 379 -17.02 25.90 17.77
CA TYR A 379 -15.99 25.69 16.76
C TYR A 379 -16.16 24.35 16.03
N GLN A 380 -15.61 24.29 14.81
CA GLN A 380 -15.52 23.07 14.01
C GLN A 380 -14.09 22.90 13.49
N LEU A 381 -13.63 21.66 13.41
CA LEU A 381 -12.34 21.32 12.82
C LEU A 381 -12.52 20.87 11.38
N ASP A 382 -11.60 21.28 10.52
CA ASP A 382 -11.44 20.85 9.14
C ASP A 382 -9.99 20.40 8.90
N HIS A 383 -9.81 19.37 8.07
CA HIS A 383 -8.51 18.79 7.75
C HIS A 383 -8.31 18.75 6.23
N PRO A 384 -7.07 18.94 5.72
CA PRO A 384 -6.80 18.90 4.29
C PRO A 384 -6.90 17.47 3.76
N THR A 385 -7.70 17.23 2.73
CA THR A 385 -7.92 15.87 2.20
C THR A 385 -7.05 15.51 0.99
N GLY A 386 -6.15 16.40 0.56
CA GLY A 386 -5.38 16.22 -0.68
C GLY A 386 -4.12 15.37 -0.54
N PRO A 387 -3.55 14.88 -1.66
CA PRO A 387 -2.35 14.04 -1.66
C PRO A 387 -1.09 14.68 -1.06
N LEU A 388 -1.06 16.03 -0.92
CA LEU A 388 0.03 16.75 -0.25
C LEU A 388 -0.31 17.14 1.20
N ALA A 389 -1.46 16.71 1.72
CA ALA A 389 -1.85 16.92 3.12
C ALA A 389 -0.94 16.14 4.07
N THR A 390 -0.51 16.79 5.14
CA THR A 390 0.40 16.21 6.14
C THR A 390 -0.34 15.40 7.21
N HIS A 391 -1.65 15.59 7.41
CA HIS A 391 -2.43 14.97 8.49
C HIS A 391 -3.76 14.29 8.10
N GLN A 392 -4.14 14.30 6.83
CA GLN A 392 -5.28 13.53 6.34
C GLN A 392 -4.87 12.71 5.12
N THR A 393 -3.87 11.86 5.33
CA THR A 393 -3.68 10.72 4.46
C THR A 393 -4.75 9.67 4.81
N HIS A 394 -5.96 9.78 4.25
CA HIS A 394 -6.83 8.61 4.02
C HIS A 394 -6.24 7.72 2.92
N TRP A 395 -4.94 7.42 3.04
CA TRP A 395 -4.20 6.42 2.27
C TRP A 395 -4.08 5.11 3.05
N ASN A 396 -4.51 5.09 4.32
CA ASN A 396 -4.37 3.92 5.17
C ASN A 396 -5.53 2.97 4.89
N HIS A 397 -5.17 1.85 4.28
CA HIS A 397 -6.10 0.74 4.13
C HIS A 397 -6.50 0.21 5.52
N THR A 398 -7.77 -0.13 5.71
CA THR A 398 -8.12 -1.09 6.77
C THR A 398 -7.45 -2.43 6.47
N TRP A 399 -7.31 -3.31 7.46
CA TRP A 399 -6.74 -4.65 7.22
C TRP A 399 -7.48 -5.41 6.11
N ALA A 400 -8.81 -5.30 6.04
CA ALA A 400 -9.60 -5.84 4.93
C ALA A 400 -9.16 -5.26 3.57
N GLN A 401 -9.14 -3.93 3.45
CA GLN A 401 -8.78 -3.25 2.20
C GLN A 401 -7.35 -3.56 1.78
N TYR A 402 -6.42 -3.64 2.74
CA TYR A 402 -5.02 -3.91 2.51
C TYR A 402 -4.81 -5.32 1.96
N LEU A 403 -5.42 -6.32 2.60
CA LEU A 403 -5.32 -7.72 2.18
C LEU A 403 -5.92 -7.91 0.78
N THR A 404 -7.04 -7.28 0.47
CA THR A 404 -7.65 -7.31 -0.87
C THR A 404 -6.77 -6.62 -1.92
N HIS A 405 -6.22 -5.44 -1.62
CA HIS A 405 -5.40 -4.70 -2.57
C HIS A 405 -4.06 -5.37 -2.86
N GLN A 406 -3.45 -6.06 -1.88
CA GLN A 406 -2.24 -6.85 -2.10
C GLN A 406 -2.47 -8.01 -3.08
N GLN A 407 -3.60 -8.72 -2.95
CA GLN A 407 -3.98 -9.80 -3.89
C GLN A 407 -4.19 -9.28 -5.31
N GLN A 408 -4.68 -8.05 -5.48
CA GLN A 408 -4.86 -7.41 -6.79
C GLN A 408 -3.53 -6.92 -7.41
N ARG A 409 -2.57 -6.45 -6.60
CA ARG A 409 -1.26 -5.96 -7.07
C ARG A 409 -0.36 -7.08 -7.62
N THR A 410 -0.41 -8.29 -7.07
CA THR A 410 0.37 -9.43 -7.59
C THR A 410 -0.07 -9.82 -9.01
N LYS A 411 -1.38 -9.72 -9.31
CA LYS A 411 -1.92 -9.93 -10.68
C LYS A 411 -1.33 -8.97 -11.71
N SER A 412 -1.14 -7.70 -11.33
CA SER A 412 -0.55 -6.69 -12.21
C SER A 412 0.95 -6.91 -12.51
N ASN A 413 1.64 -7.71 -11.68
CA ASN A 413 3.06 -8.03 -11.82
C ASN A 413 3.31 -9.40 -12.47
N GLU A 414 2.30 -10.26 -12.62
CA GLU A 414 2.42 -11.58 -13.26
C GLU A 414 2.09 -11.61 -14.74
N GLY A 415 1.38 -10.60 -15.26
CA GLY A 415 1.33 -10.35 -16.71
C GLY A 415 2.61 -9.72 -17.29
N LYS A 416 3.75 -9.81 -16.58
CA LYS A 416 5.05 -9.20 -16.95
C LYS A 416 6.24 -10.16 -16.79
N ARG A 417 6.04 -11.48 -16.81
CA ARG A 417 7.14 -12.45 -16.84
C ARG A 417 7.04 -13.39 -18.01
#